data_AF-A0A1I6YSC4-F1
#
_entry.id   AF-A0A1I6YSC4-F1
#
_cell.length_a   1.000
_cell.length_b   1.000
_cell.length_c   1.000
_cell.angle_alpha   90.00
_cell.angle_beta   90.00
_cell.angle_gamma   90.00
#
_symmetry.space_group_name_H-M   'P 1'
#
loop_
_entity.id
_entity.type
_entity.pdbx_description
1 polymer ?
#
loop_
_entity_poly.entity_id
_entity_poly.type
_entity_poly.pdbx_seq_one_letter_code
_entity_poly.pdbx_strand_id
1 'polypeptide(L)'
;MLSQVVRQAGRVSEAELRGLVGWRVQDATSGARAGRVLGVVLHAVSAVVTLGADAAGGARRPSWTVPADPAAYLDLGVVRLHWPASAPGEVVAASREGVWAVAAGRPPRALPVRSWRVVRAVPGTGSRRPRQAAAPWQLEVTDGTGTGSLTGAWLALAWIGSLAGWPEPAGGDRP
;
A
#
# COMPACT_ATOMS: atom_id res chain seq x y z
N MET A 1 20.34 15.73 34.49
CA MET A 1 19.74 14.38 34.39
C MET A 1 18.49 14.51 33.52
N LEU A 2 18.66 14.47 32.19
CA LEU A 2 17.59 14.66 31.20
C LEU A 2 17.23 13.30 30.61
N SER A 3 16.34 12.59 31.30
CA SER A 3 15.67 11.41 30.77
C SER A 3 14.53 11.86 29.88
N GLN A 4 14.68 11.75 28.56
CA GLN A 4 13.54 11.54 27.68
C GLN A 4 13.99 10.82 26.41
N VAL A 5 14.13 9.51 26.57
CA VAL A 5 13.67 8.46 25.65
C VAL A 5 13.38 8.98 24.23
N VAL A 6 14.42 9.01 23.40
CA VAL A 6 14.28 8.83 21.96
C VAL A 6 13.69 7.43 21.78
N ARG A 7 12.35 7.31 21.76
CA ARG A 7 11.67 6.06 21.42
C ARG A 7 12.14 5.69 20.02
N GLN A 8 12.85 4.57 19.92
CA GLN A 8 13.21 3.94 18.65
C GLN A 8 11.96 3.90 17.75
N ALA A 9 12.07 4.48 16.55
CA ALA A 9 11.08 4.31 15.50
C ALA A 9 11.00 2.81 15.18
N GLY A 10 9.96 2.15 15.68
CA GLY A 10 9.75 0.73 15.50
C GLY A 10 9.18 0.47 14.10
N ARG A 11 9.79 -0.45 13.35
CA ARG A 11 9.07 -1.12 12.25
C ARG A 11 7.82 -1.75 12.85
N VAL A 12 6.66 -1.42 12.31
CA VAL A 12 5.40 -1.99 12.75
C VAL A 12 5.16 -3.26 11.97
N SER A 13 4.85 -4.33 12.69
CA SER A 13 4.61 -5.61 12.04
C SER A 13 3.32 -5.55 11.21
N GLU A 14 3.24 -6.35 10.15
CA GLU A 14 2.02 -6.52 9.36
C GLU A 14 0.80 -6.84 10.24
N ALA A 15 0.99 -7.63 11.31
CA ALA A 15 -0.06 -8.00 12.26
C ALA A 15 -0.61 -6.81 13.06
N GLU A 16 0.28 -5.89 13.45
CA GLU A 16 -0.11 -4.69 14.19
C GLU A 16 -0.82 -3.69 13.26
N LEU A 17 -0.37 -3.52 12.00
CA LEU A 17 -1.08 -2.69 11.03
C LEU A 17 -2.47 -3.26 10.70
N ARG A 18 -2.63 -4.59 10.64
CA ARG A 18 -3.93 -5.24 10.48
C ARG A 18 -4.89 -4.95 11.63
N GLY A 19 -4.39 -4.85 12.87
CA GLY A 19 -5.21 -4.51 14.03
C GLY A 19 -5.72 -3.07 14.02
N LEU A 20 -5.12 -2.20 13.22
CA LEU A 20 -5.47 -0.77 13.13
C LEU A 20 -6.43 -0.44 11.98
N VAL A 21 -6.56 -1.33 10.99
CA VAL A 21 -7.47 -1.11 9.86
C VAL A 21 -8.84 -1.72 10.13
N GLY A 22 -9.89 -1.02 9.72
CA GLY A 22 -11.27 -1.49 9.89
C GLY A 22 -11.71 -2.56 8.89
N TRP A 23 -10.87 -2.87 7.88
CA TRP A 23 -11.19 -3.85 6.84
C TRP A 23 -10.60 -5.22 7.17
N ARG A 24 -11.31 -6.29 6.79
CA ARG A 24 -10.85 -7.67 6.96
C ARG A 24 -9.60 -7.95 6.13
N VAL A 25 -8.55 -8.45 6.78
CA VAL A 25 -7.30 -8.90 6.17
C VAL A 25 -7.06 -10.36 6.51
N GLN A 26 -6.95 -11.22 5.50
CA GLN A 26 -6.76 -12.66 5.65
C GLN A 26 -5.31 -13.02 5.98
N ASP A 27 -5.13 -14.08 6.76
CA ASP A 27 -3.82 -14.61 7.12
C ASP A 27 -3.06 -15.23 5.94
N ALA A 28 -1.74 -15.07 5.99
CA ALA A 28 -0.83 -15.87 5.20
C ALA A 28 -0.64 -17.21 5.93
N THR A 29 -1.07 -18.33 5.34
CA THR A 29 -0.76 -19.65 5.89
C THR A 29 0.75 -19.86 5.88
N SER A 30 1.26 -20.46 6.95
CA SER A 30 2.68 -20.75 7.24
C SER A 30 3.47 -21.45 6.13
N GLY A 31 2.81 -22.02 5.11
CA GLY A 31 3.42 -22.71 3.98
C GLY A 31 4.25 -21.84 3.02
N ALA A 32 4.15 -20.50 3.07
CA ALA A 32 4.96 -19.62 2.19
C ALA A 32 6.39 -19.36 2.70
N ARG A 33 6.74 -19.77 3.93
CA ARG A 33 8.09 -19.56 4.50
C ARG A 33 9.10 -20.67 4.18
N ALA A 34 8.66 -21.84 3.70
CA ALA A 34 9.55 -22.99 3.52
C ALA A 34 10.30 -23.05 2.17
N GLY A 35 9.92 -22.24 1.18
CA GLY A 35 10.51 -22.30 -0.17
C GLY A 35 11.79 -21.47 -0.39
N ARG A 36 12.29 -20.74 0.62
CA ARG A 36 13.33 -19.70 0.42
C ARG A 36 14.58 -19.91 1.28
N VAL A 37 15.07 -21.15 1.38
CA VAL A 37 16.36 -21.45 2.03
C VAL A 37 17.38 -22.10 1.09
N LEU A 38 17.01 -22.49 -0.14
CA LEU A 38 17.88 -23.21 -1.08
C LEU A 38 18.52 -22.35 -2.19
N GLY A 39 18.55 -21.03 -2.06
CA GLY A 39 19.00 -20.11 -3.12
C GLY A 39 20.03 -19.06 -2.71
N VAL A 40 20.75 -19.25 -1.59
CA VAL A 40 21.79 -18.31 -1.14
C VAL A 40 23.14 -19.00 -1.15
N VAL A 41 23.71 -19.19 -2.33
CA VAL A 41 25.17 -19.18 -2.54
C VAL A 41 25.43 -18.72 -3.97
N LEU A 42 25.66 -17.41 -4.17
CA LEU A 42 26.82 -16.84 -4.86
C LEU A 42 26.62 -15.32 -5.11
N HIS A 43 27.46 -14.56 -4.40
CA HIS A 43 27.90 -13.17 -4.61
C HIS A 43 28.18 -12.82 -6.08
N ALA A 44 28.30 -11.57 -6.56
CA ALA A 44 28.12 -10.17 -6.15
C ALA A 44 28.43 -9.39 -7.47
N VAL A 45 27.89 -8.20 -7.76
CA VAL A 45 28.62 -6.91 -7.70
C VAL A 45 27.77 -5.86 -8.44
N SER A 46 27.67 -4.68 -7.81
CA SER A 46 27.46 -3.30 -8.28
C SER A 46 26.36 -2.89 -9.28
N ALA A 47 25.74 -1.78 -8.85
CA ALA A 47 24.82 -0.89 -9.54
C ALA A 47 25.36 -0.25 -10.82
N VAL A 48 24.48 -0.08 -11.82
CA VAL A 48 24.44 1.09 -12.70
C VAL A 48 22.97 1.39 -13.04
N VAL A 49 22.65 2.68 -12.98
CA VAL A 49 21.38 3.31 -13.33
C VAL A 49 21.21 3.29 -14.86
N THR A 50 20.13 2.71 -15.39
CA THR A 50 19.60 3.11 -16.70
C THR A 50 18.11 2.78 -16.80
N LEU A 51 17.34 3.74 -17.31
CA LEU A 51 15.92 3.64 -17.62
C LEU A 51 15.58 2.37 -18.39
N GLY A 52 14.43 1.78 -18.07
CA GLY A 52 13.82 0.76 -18.89
C GLY A 52 12.48 0.36 -18.29
N ALA A 53 11.42 0.62 -19.02
CA ALA A 53 10.11 0.08 -18.73
C ALA A 53 10.21 -1.45 -18.75
N ASP A 54 10.22 -2.06 -17.57
CA ASP A 54 9.95 -3.48 -17.42
C ASP A 54 8.83 -3.65 -16.40
N ALA A 55 7.66 -3.95 -16.96
CA ALA A 55 6.50 -4.49 -16.27
C ALA A 55 6.78 -5.93 -15.79
N ALA A 56 7.88 -6.14 -15.06
CA ALA A 56 8.11 -7.36 -14.31
C ALA A 56 7.53 -7.14 -12.91
N GLY A 57 6.38 -7.77 -12.66
CA GLY A 57 5.76 -7.90 -11.36
C GLY A 57 6.65 -8.67 -10.37
N GLY A 58 7.74 -8.06 -9.93
CA GLY A 58 8.38 -8.40 -8.69
C GLY A 58 7.67 -7.64 -7.59
N ALA A 59 6.72 -8.28 -6.91
CA ALA A 59 6.10 -7.72 -5.72
C ALA A 59 7.20 -7.47 -4.67
N ARG A 60 7.79 -6.27 -4.71
CA ARG A 60 8.64 -5.78 -3.64
C ARG A 60 7.78 -5.82 -2.40
N ARG A 61 8.16 -6.67 -1.44
CA ARG A 61 7.41 -6.81 -0.19
C ARG A 61 7.28 -5.42 0.41
N PRO A 62 6.06 -4.92 0.67
CA PRO A 62 5.89 -3.62 1.31
C PRO A 62 6.65 -3.61 2.64
N SER A 63 7.19 -2.46 3.05
CA SER A 63 7.92 -2.35 4.32
C SER A 63 7.17 -1.41 5.26
N TRP A 64 6.20 -1.97 5.98
CA TRP A 64 5.36 -1.21 6.91
C TRP A 64 6.19 -0.68 8.09
N THR A 65 6.41 0.62 8.11
CA THR A 65 7.11 1.29 9.21
C THR A 65 6.25 2.46 9.64
N VAL A 66 5.73 2.42 10.87
CA VAL A 66 4.96 3.55 11.38
C VAL A 66 5.90 4.65 11.83
N PRO A 67 5.80 5.86 11.24
CA PRO A 67 6.73 6.92 11.58
C PRO A 67 6.52 7.43 13.00
N ALA A 68 7.62 7.83 13.64
CA ALA A 68 7.60 8.39 14.99
C ALA A 68 6.94 9.79 15.03
N ASP A 69 7.01 10.50 13.91
CA ASP A 69 6.29 11.76 13.67
C ASP A 69 4.93 11.45 13.01
N PRO A 70 3.80 11.88 13.60
CA PRO A 70 2.47 11.77 12.96
C PRO A 70 2.41 12.36 11.54
N ALA A 71 3.28 13.33 11.23
CA ALA A 71 3.40 13.95 9.91
C ALA A 71 4.28 13.16 8.92
N ALA A 72 5.00 12.13 9.36
CA ALA A 72 5.87 11.35 8.48
C ALA A 72 5.12 10.21 7.77
N TYR A 73 5.66 9.80 6.61
CA TYR A 73 5.03 8.83 5.70
C TYR A 73 5.30 7.37 6.08
N LEU A 74 4.25 6.56 6.07
CA LEU A 74 4.25 5.11 6.10
C LEU A 74 4.71 4.57 4.75
N ASP A 75 5.63 3.62 4.78
CA ASP A 75 5.98 2.84 3.60
C ASP A 75 4.96 1.69 3.42
N LEU A 76 3.86 2.02 2.73
CA LEU A 76 2.78 1.10 2.38
C LEU A 76 3.14 0.14 1.23
N GLY A 77 4.36 0.22 0.70
CA GLY A 77 4.66 -0.28 -0.64
C GLY A 77 4.06 0.61 -1.73
N VAL A 78 4.16 0.18 -2.98
CA VAL A 78 3.73 0.99 -4.12
C VAL A 78 2.20 1.00 -4.22
N VAL A 79 1.59 2.15 -3.93
CA VAL A 79 0.21 2.47 -4.27
C VAL A 79 0.21 3.50 -5.40
N ARG A 80 -0.61 3.30 -6.44
CA ARG A 80 -0.71 4.20 -7.59
C ARG A 80 -2.11 4.80 -7.70
N LEU A 81 -2.18 6.11 -7.87
CA LEU A 81 -3.40 6.86 -8.18
C LEU A 81 -3.42 7.28 -9.64
N HIS A 82 -4.49 6.99 -10.38
CA HIS A 82 -4.76 7.58 -11.68
C HIS A 82 -5.98 8.49 -11.53
N TRP A 83 -5.80 9.81 -11.67
CA TRP A 83 -6.88 10.79 -11.54
C TRP A 83 -6.79 11.88 -12.63
N PRO A 84 -7.73 11.94 -13.60
CA PRO A 84 -8.79 10.95 -13.88
C PRO A 84 -8.21 9.57 -14.22
N ALA A 85 -9.04 8.51 -14.30
CA ALA A 85 -8.58 7.13 -14.47
C ALA A 85 -7.64 6.87 -15.67
N SER A 86 -7.67 7.71 -16.70
CA SER A 86 -6.79 7.66 -17.89
C SER A 86 -5.47 8.42 -17.72
N ALA A 87 -5.31 9.21 -16.67
CA ALA A 87 -4.11 10.01 -16.43
C ALA A 87 -2.93 9.13 -15.98
N PRO A 88 -1.67 9.61 -16.12
CA PRO A 88 -0.51 8.89 -15.60
C PRO A 88 -0.62 8.61 -14.09
N GLY A 89 -0.16 7.43 -13.67
CA GLY A 89 -0.22 7.03 -12.27
C GLY A 89 0.76 7.79 -11.37
N GLU A 90 0.25 8.46 -10.34
CA GLU A 90 1.02 9.11 -9.28
C GLU A 90 1.23 8.12 -8.11
N VAL A 91 2.40 8.15 -7.47
CA VAL A 91 2.65 7.32 -6.28
C VAL A 91 1.90 7.91 -5.10
N VAL A 92 1.24 7.08 -4.31
CA VAL A 92 0.53 7.51 -3.10
C VAL A 92 1.33 7.12 -1.88
N ALA A 93 1.51 8.07 -0.98
CA ALA A 93 2.05 7.87 0.35
C ALA A 93 0.99 8.26 1.39
N ALA A 94 1.02 7.64 2.56
CA ALA A 94 0.09 7.95 3.65
C ALA A 94 0.84 8.08 4.96
N SER A 95 0.29 8.82 5.92
CA SER A 95 0.74 8.84 7.31
C SER A 95 -0.36 8.26 8.21
N ARG A 96 -0.29 8.53 9.51
CA ARG A 96 -1.40 8.28 10.44
C ARG A 96 -2.60 9.22 10.26
N GLU A 97 -2.40 10.36 9.61
CA GLU A 97 -3.39 11.43 9.59
C GLU A 97 -3.83 11.81 8.17
N GLY A 98 -3.01 11.54 7.16
CA GLY A 98 -3.26 12.00 5.80
C GLY A 98 -2.75 11.07 4.71
N VAL A 99 -3.10 11.43 3.48
CA VAL A 99 -2.72 10.73 2.24
C VAL A 99 -2.29 11.78 1.22
N TRP A 100 -1.22 11.52 0.50
CA TRP A 100 -0.64 12.44 -0.48
C TRP A 100 -0.26 11.70 -1.77
N ALA A 101 -0.40 12.40 -2.89
CA ALA A 101 0.25 12.01 -4.13
C ALA A 101 1.67 12.60 -4.17
N VAL A 102 2.63 11.76 -4.55
CA VAL A 102 4.05 12.05 -4.63
C VAL A 102 4.49 11.87 -6.08
N ALA A 103 5.03 12.92 -6.66
CA ALA A 103 5.57 12.93 -8.01
C ALA A 103 6.98 13.48 -8.00
N ALA A 104 7.86 12.93 -8.85
CA ALA A 104 9.22 13.43 -8.99
C ALA A 104 9.22 14.91 -9.41
N GLY A 105 10.05 15.73 -8.76
CA GLY A 105 10.21 17.15 -9.07
C GLY A 105 9.05 18.05 -8.64
N ARG A 106 8.08 17.56 -7.84
CA ARG A 106 6.97 18.36 -7.32
C ARG A 106 6.75 18.10 -5.82
N PRO A 107 6.28 19.09 -5.05
CA PRO A 107 5.93 18.89 -3.66
C PRO A 107 4.77 17.89 -3.53
N PRO A 108 4.69 17.09 -2.44
CA PRO A 108 3.57 16.20 -2.19
C PRO A 108 2.23 16.96 -2.16
N ARG A 109 1.24 16.45 -2.88
CA ARG A 109 -0.11 17.03 -2.95
C ARG A 109 -1.04 16.24 -2.05
N ALA A 110 -1.64 16.89 -1.06
CA ALA A 110 -2.64 16.26 -0.20
C ALA A 110 -3.84 15.76 -1.02
N LEU A 111 -4.28 14.54 -0.75
CA LEU A 111 -5.43 13.93 -1.40
C LEU A 111 -6.65 14.02 -0.49
N PRO A 112 -7.79 14.55 -0.97
CA PRO A 112 -9.01 14.67 -0.17
C PRO A 112 -9.75 13.33 -0.10
N VAL A 113 -9.08 12.27 0.34
CA VAL A 113 -9.63 10.89 0.31
C VAL A 113 -10.95 10.73 1.09
N ARG A 114 -11.20 11.58 2.09
CA ARG A 114 -12.46 11.61 2.86
C ARG A 114 -13.67 12.11 2.06
N SER A 115 -13.46 12.94 1.03
CA SER A 115 -14.56 13.37 0.15
C SER A 115 -14.82 12.35 -0.97
N TRP A 116 -13.92 11.39 -1.16
CA TRP A 116 -14.07 10.36 -2.18
C TRP A 116 -14.94 9.21 -1.71
N ARG A 117 -15.50 8.48 -2.67
CA ARG A 117 -16.28 7.27 -2.46
C ARG A 117 -15.75 6.16 -3.35
N VAL A 118 -15.62 4.96 -2.81
CA VAL A 118 -15.32 3.76 -3.59
C VAL A 118 -16.58 3.33 -4.33
N VAL A 119 -16.54 3.30 -5.66
CA VAL A 119 -17.67 2.87 -6.50
C VAL A 119 -17.51 1.45 -7.03
N ARG A 120 -16.26 0.99 -7.13
CA ARG A 120 -15.94 -0.37 -7.55
C ARG A 120 -14.66 -0.83 -6.87
N ALA A 121 -14.59 -2.10 -6.50
CA ALA A 121 -13.37 -2.72 -5.98
C ALA A 121 -13.17 -4.07 -6.64
N VAL A 122 -12.02 -4.25 -7.28
CA VAL A 122 -11.71 -5.45 -8.05
C VAL A 122 -10.38 -6.01 -7.54
N PRO A 123 -10.34 -7.28 -7.10
CA PRO A 123 -9.07 -7.93 -6.83
C PRO A 123 -8.28 -8.10 -8.13
N GLY A 124 -6.97 -7.92 -8.06
CA GLY A 124 -6.07 -8.19 -9.17
C GLY A 124 -6.13 -9.66 -9.60
N THR A 125 -5.87 -9.90 -10.87
CA THR A 125 -5.92 -11.24 -11.46
C THR A 125 -4.92 -12.19 -10.79
N GLY A 126 -5.30 -13.46 -10.63
CA GLY A 126 -4.41 -14.53 -10.13
C GLY A 126 -4.35 -14.69 -8.61
N SER A 127 -5.00 -13.83 -7.80
CA SER A 127 -5.05 -14.03 -6.36
C SER A 127 -6.12 -15.05 -5.95
N ARG A 128 -5.69 -16.22 -5.47
CA ARG A 128 -6.59 -17.21 -4.85
C ARG A 128 -7.12 -16.76 -3.49
N ARG A 129 -6.51 -15.74 -2.88
CA ARG A 129 -6.90 -15.16 -1.60
C ARG A 129 -6.86 -13.64 -1.70
N PRO A 130 -7.90 -13.03 -2.29
CA PRO A 130 -7.87 -11.63 -2.63
C PRO A 130 -7.69 -10.76 -1.39
N ARG A 131 -8.15 -11.13 -0.21
CA ARG A 131 -8.04 -10.30 1.00
C ARG A 131 -6.74 -10.49 1.79
N GLN A 132 -5.72 -11.17 1.24
CA GLN A 132 -4.39 -11.21 1.89
C GLN A 132 -3.69 -9.85 1.80
N ALA A 133 -2.89 -9.52 2.80
CA ALA A 133 -2.28 -8.18 2.93
C ALA A 133 -1.55 -7.69 1.67
N ALA A 134 -0.79 -8.58 1.01
CA ALA A 134 -0.02 -8.27 -0.20
C ALA A 134 -0.78 -8.51 -1.51
N ALA A 135 -2.02 -9.00 -1.46
CA ALA A 135 -2.80 -9.28 -2.66
C ALA A 135 -3.11 -7.97 -3.41
N PRO A 136 -2.92 -7.94 -4.74
CA PRO A 136 -3.16 -6.75 -5.53
C PRO A 136 -4.67 -6.46 -5.62
N TRP A 137 -5.03 -5.18 -5.56
CA TRP A 137 -6.40 -4.69 -5.75
C TRP A 137 -6.39 -3.39 -6.52
N GLN A 138 -7.51 -3.12 -7.18
CA GLN A 138 -7.85 -1.84 -7.77
C GLN A 138 -9.18 -1.36 -7.18
N LEU A 139 -9.18 -0.15 -6.64
CA LEU A 139 -10.37 0.57 -6.22
C LEU A 139 -10.65 1.67 -7.25
N GLU A 140 -11.87 1.73 -7.76
CA GLU A 140 -12.38 2.87 -8.49
C GLU A 140 -13.03 3.82 -7.49
N VAL A 141 -12.63 5.08 -7.54
CA VAL A 141 -13.03 6.12 -6.59
C VAL A 141 -13.60 7.31 -7.33
N THR A 142 -14.56 8.01 -6.72
CA THR A 142 -15.17 9.23 -7.26
C THR A 142 -15.28 10.30 -6.18
N ASP A 143 -15.17 11.58 -6.57
CA ASP A 143 -15.50 12.73 -5.72
C ASP A 143 -16.90 13.30 -6.02
N GLY A 144 -17.69 12.61 -6.87
CA GLY A 144 -18.98 13.06 -7.37
C GLY A 144 -18.92 13.85 -8.69
N THR A 145 -17.74 14.34 -9.08
CA THR A 145 -17.52 15.09 -10.34
C THR A 145 -16.65 14.34 -11.33
N GLY A 146 -15.69 13.56 -10.83
CA GLY A 146 -14.78 12.74 -11.61
C GLY A 146 -14.54 11.38 -11.00
N THR A 147 -13.91 10.51 -11.78
CA THR A 147 -13.55 9.15 -11.39
C THR A 147 -12.06 8.92 -11.59
N GLY A 148 -11.46 8.19 -10.66
CA GLY A 148 -10.08 7.73 -10.74
C GLY A 148 -9.92 6.33 -10.17
N SER A 149 -8.68 5.85 -10.16
CA SER A 149 -8.36 4.51 -9.66
C SER A 149 -7.17 4.52 -8.71
N LEU A 150 -7.28 3.73 -7.65
CA LEU A 150 -6.21 3.42 -6.70
C LEU A 150 -5.83 1.95 -6.83
N THR A 151 -4.58 1.67 -7.15
CA THR A 151 -4.07 0.31 -7.30
C THR A 151 -2.95 0.06 -6.30
N GLY A 152 -3.00 -1.06 -5.58
CA GLY A 152 -2.00 -1.39 -4.57
C GLY A 152 -2.30 -2.71 -3.86
N ALA A 153 -1.49 -3.00 -2.84
CA ALA A 153 -1.72 -4.13 -1.95
C ALA A 153 -2.99 -3.92 -1.10
N TRP A 154 -3.73 -4.98 -0.81
CA TRP A 154 -4.98 -4.91 -0.03
C TRP A 154 -4.80 -4.18 1.30
N LEU A 155 -3.75 -4.48 2.06
CA LEU A 155 -3.51 -3.84 3.36
C LEU A 155 -3.20 -2.34 3.22
N ALA A 156 -2.51 -1.93 2.16
CA ALA A 156 -2.23 -0.53 1.88
C ALA A 156 -3.52 0.25 1.54
N LEU A 157 -4.39 -0.36 0.74
CA LEU A 157 -5.68 0.22 0.38
C LEU A 157 -6.65 0.23 1.56
N ALA A 158 -6.62 -0.79 2.42
CA ALA A 158 -7.36 -0.84 3.68
C ALA A 158 -6.96 0.27 4.66
N TRP A 159 -5.66 0.59 4.72
CA TRP A 159 -5.17 1.72 5.50
C TRP A 159 -5.75 3.05 5.00
N ILE A 160 -5.62 3.32 3.70
CA ILE A 160 -6.18 4.52 3.07
C ILE A 160 -7.70 4.58 3.29
N GLY A 161 -8.40 3.46 3.10
CA GLY A 161 -9.84 3.36 3.34
C GLY A 161 -10.23 3.65 4.80
N SER A 162 -9.44 3.19 5.76
CA SER A 162 -9.66 3.49 7.19
C SER A 162 -9.50 4.98 7.50
N LEU A 163 -8.46 5.64 6.95
CA LEU A 163 -8.26 7.09 7.09
C LEU A 163 -9.36 7.92 6.43
N ALA A 164 -9.88 7.41 5.31
CA ALA A 164 -10.92 8.03 4.54
C ALA A 164 -12.34 7.78 5.10
N GLY A 165 -12.49 6.82 6.02
CA GLY A 165 -13.81 6.39 6.53
C GLY A 165 -14.63 5.59 5.51
N TRP A 166 -13.97 4.94 4.54
CA TRP A 166 -14.66 4.15 3.53
C TRP A 166 -15.15 2.81 4.11
N PRO A 167 -16.34 2.35 3.71
CA PRO A 167 -16.79 1.00 4.03
C PRO A 167 -15.88 -0.04 3.38
N GLU A 168 -15.77 -1.21 4.01
CA GLU A 168 -15.05 -2.34 3.41
C GLU A 168 -15.72 -2.77 2.10
N PRO A 169 -14.98 -2.88 0.98
CA PRO A 169 -15.55 -3.34 -0.27
C PRO A 169 -16.02 -4.80 -0.22
N ALA A 170 -17.21 -5.07 -0.77
CA ALA A 170 -17.82 -6.40 -0.80
C ALA A 170 -17.16 -7.39 -1.79
N GLY A 171 -16.28 -6.92 -2.68
CA GLY A 171 -15.69 -7.76 -3.73
C GLY A 171 -14.80 -8.89 -3.19
N GLY A 172 -14.56 -9.92 -4.00
CA GLY A 172 -13.49 -10.91 -3.78
C GLY A 172 -13.87 -12.20 -3.05
N ASP A 173 -15.04 -12.28 -2.41
CA ASP A 173 -15.53 -13.55 -1.87
C ASP A 173 -16.27 -14.30 -2.99
N ARG A 174 -15.52 -15.02 -3.84
CA ARG A 174 -16.15 -16.12 -4.59
C ARG A 174 -16.32 -17.30 -3.62
N PRO A 175 -17.47 -17.99 -3.66
CA PRO A 175 -17.67 -19.23 -2.90
C PRO A 175 -16.64 -20.29 -3.30
#